data_AF-A0A2S0I109-F1
#
_entry.id   AF-A0A2S0I109-F1
#
_cell.length_a   1.000
_cell.length_b   1.000
_cell.length_c   1.000
_cell.angle_alpha   90.00
_cell.angle_beta   90.00
_cell.angle_gamma   90.00
#
_symmetry.space_group_name_H-M   'P 1'
#
loop_
_entity.id
_entity.type
_entity.pdbx_description
1 polymer ?
#
loop_
_entity_poly.entity_id
_entity_poly.type
_entity_poly.pdbx_seq_one_letter_code
_entity_poly.pdbx_strand_id
1 'polypeptide(L)'
;MINTININTMKTKAIILSAVLFVAFGSKSLAQEKCATLGSLFIEPAKAKNYEGALPHYAQLVAECPTYSMATYQYAEKMFKHFIENGDKSKIADLDQAYKYRMQYYPSKTKEGELMMKMAQVKFDNNIGTKLEQFNAFDAAFKKDEDEFTSPKSLYTYFSLAVDLFNSGEKPIDDVFDLYDVVIQKIEKEEGKLAIGLTKLIDKQEAGTKLSSREERKVHAYEKNLAAYGTVKGSVDGKLGQLADCPNLIPLYEKDFDNKKNDVSWLRRAAGRLSAKDCDTPLFFKLVQQLHTMEPSAKSAYYLGKLADKDGKSSTALDYYNQAAELETNPADKAKVYYSIAENFRKKGSFGQARTYYLKMVEVKPSAGIAYLKIANMYGSSANSCGNTTFEKRAIYWKAAEMADRAARVDGSIASNARSTASAFRGRAPSKSDIFSEGMAGKTITFNCWVGGSVRVPSL
;
A
#
# COMPACT_ATOMS: atom_id res chain seq x y z
N MET A 1 -17.97 71.86 73.16
CA MET A 1 -18.81 70.66 73.37
C MET A 1 -18.47 69.66 72.29
N ILE A 2 -18.15 68.44 72.71
CA ILE A 2 -17.62 67.34 71.90
C ILE A 2 -18.79 66.69 71.14
N ASN A 3 -18.74 66.66 69.81
CA ASN A 3 -19.69 65.88 69.02
C ASN A 3 -19.26 64.41 69.01
N THR A 4 -20.04 63.61 69.73
CA THR A 4 -20.00 62.15 69.78
C THR A 4 -20.29 61.56 68.40
N ILE A 5 -19.22 61.20 67.67
CA ILE A 5 -19.34 60.35 66.48
C ILE A 5 -19.88 58.99 66.96
N ASN A 6 -20.96 58.57 66.33
CA ASN A 6 -21.79 57.43 66.70
C ASN A 6 -21.01 56.11 66.50
N ILE A 7 -20.26 55.69 67.53
CA ILE A 7 -19.40 54.48 67.53
C ILE A 7 -20.21 53.19 67.23
N ASN A 8 -21.54 53.20 67.44
CA ASN A 8 -22.38 52.04 67.19
C ASN A 8 -22.57 51.72 65.70
N THR A 9 -22.52 52.69 64.78
CA THR A 9 -22.80 52.44 63.34
C THR A 9 -21.59 51.87 62.59
N MET A 10 -20.35 52.11 63.04
CA MET A 10 -19.14 51.49 62.47
C MET A 10 -18.98 50.03 62.89
N LYS A 11 -19.35 49.67 64.12
CA LYS A 11 -19.26 48.30 64.62
C LYS A 11 -20.21 47.36 63.86
N THR A 12 -21.42 47.80 63.52
CA THR A 12 -22.38 46.99 62.76
C THR A 12 -21.91 46.72 61.32
N LYS A 13 -21.28 47.69 60.65
CA LYS A 13 -20.75 47.52 59.28
C LYS A 13 -19.52 46.59 59.22
N ALA A 14 -18.66 46.62 60.24
CA ALA A 14 -17.51 45.71 60.36
C ALA A 14 -17.93 44.26 60.66
N ILE A 15 -19.00 44.06 61.45
CA ILE A 15 -19.57 42.74 61.76
C ILE A 15 -20.26 42.13 60.52
N ILE A 16 -20.95 42.94 59.70
CA ILE A 16 -21.57 42.47 58.45
C ILE A 16 -20.50 42.09 57.40
N LEU A 17 -19.42 42.86 57.27
CA LEU A 17 -18.34 42.54 56.33
C LEU A 17 -17.54 41.29 56.72
N SER A 18 -17.36 41.06 58.03
CA SER A 18 -16.69 39.85 58.56
C SER A 18 -17.59 38.61 58.53
N ALA A 19 -18.91 38.75 58.70
CA ALA A 19 -19.87 37.67 58.49
C ALA A 19 -19.97 37.26 57.01
N VAL A 20 -19.92 38.20 56.07
CA VAL A 20 -19.88 37.91 54.62
C VAL A 20 -18.56 37.24 54.21
N LEU A 21 -17.43 37.62 54.82
CA LEU A 21 -16.15 36.92 54.61
C LEU A 21 -16.17 35.49 55.18
N PHE A 22 -16.71 35.28 56.39
CA PHE A 22 -16.78 33.94 57.00
C PHE A 22 -17.73 32.99 56.25
N VAL A 23 -18.86 33.49 55.74
CA VAL A 23 -19.79 32.69 54.92
C VAL A 23 -19.17 32.35 53.56
N ALA A 24 -18.42 33.27 52.93
CA ALA A 24 -17.75 33.01 51.65
C ALA A 24 -16.52 32.08 51.74
N PHE A 25 -15.84 32.03 52.89
CA PHE A 25 -14.73 31.10 53.14
C PHE A 25 -15.21 29.74 53.68
N GLY A 26 -16.25 29.71 54.53
CA GLY A 26 -16.83 28.47 55.05
C GLY A 26 -17.55 27.64 53.99
N SER A 27 -18.25 28.29 53.05
CA SER A 27 -18.94 27.59 51.95
C SER A 27 -17.97 26.93 50.96
N LYS A 28 -16.81 27.55 50.70
CA LYS A 28 -15.77 26.98 49.83
C LYS A 28 -15.07 25.77 50.47
N SER A 29 -14.84 25.81 51.78
CA SER A 29 -14.26 24.68 52.53
C SER A 29 -15.20 23.47 52.56
N LEU A 30 -16.51 23.68 52.80
CA LEU A 30 -17.50 22.61 52.83
C LEU A 30 -17.76 22.00 51.43
N ALA A 31 -17.80 22.83 50.39
CA ALA A 31 -17.95 22.37 49.01
C ALA A 31 -16.72 21.56 48.52
N GLN A 32 -15.51 21.97 48.90
CA GLN A 32 -14.26 21.26 48.60
C GLN A 32 -14.26 19.86 49.25
N GLU A 33 -14.70 19.76 50.50
CA GLU A 33 -14.80 18.50 51.24
C GLU A 33 -15.83 17.55 50.60
N LYS A 34 -17.02 18.06 50.25
CA LYS A 34 -18.08 17.29 49.57
C LYS A 34 -17.62 16.72 48.23
N CYS A 35 -16.97 17.54 47.40
CA CYS A 35 -16.46 17.09 46.10
C CYS A 35 -15.32 16.07 46.23
N ALA A 36 -14.51 16.17 47.29
CA ALA A 36 -13.49 15.16 47.59
C ALA A 36 -14.12 13.81 47.95
N THR A 37 -15.17 13.82 48.79
CA THR A 37 -15.91 12.60 49.14
C THR A 37 -16.58 11.97 47.92
N LEU A 38 -17.37 12.74 47.16
CA LEU A 38 -18.03 12.25 45.94
C LEU A 38 -17.01 11.76 44.91
N GLY A 39 -15.90 12.49 44.77
CA GLY A 39 -14.79 12.12 43.91
C GLY A 39 -14.19 10.77 44.30
N SER A 40 -13.94 10.56 45.59
CA SER A 40 -13.39 9.30 46.11
C SER A 40 -14.35 8.12 45.91
N LEU A 41 -15.66 8.34 46.07
CA LEU A 41 -16.67 7.29 45.90
C LEU A 41 -16.81 6.80 44.46
N PHE A 42 -16.45 7.63 43.47
CA PHE A 42 -16.48 7.25 42.06
C PHE A 42 -15.09 6.88 41.51
N ILE A 43 -14.11 7.78 41.64
CA ILE A 43 -12.80 7.69 40.95
C ILE A 43 -11.99 6.51 41.49
N GLU A 44 -11.94 6.29 42.80
CA GLU A 44 -11.11 5.22 43.37
C GLU A 44 -11.65 3.81 43.04
N PRO A 45 -12.96 3.52 43.19
CA PRO A 45 -13.52 2.25 42.72
C PRO A 45 -13.35 2.05 41.20
N ALA A 46 -13.61 3.08 40.38
CA ALA A 46 -13.45 2.96 38.93
C ALA A 46 -11.99 2.75 38.51
N LYS A 47 -11.03 3.37 39.21
CA LYS A 47 -9.60 3.15 39.03
C LYS A 47 -9.19 1.73 39.41
N ALA A 48 -9.79 1.17 40.45
CA ALA A 48 -9.66 -0.24 40.83
C ALA A 48 -10.44 -1.21 39.92
N LYS A 49 -11.09 -0.70 38.86
CA LYS A 49 -11.98 -1.45 37.95
C LYS A 49 -13.23 -2.04 38.62
N ASN A 50 -13.58 -1.59 39.83
CA ASN A 50 -14.87 -1.88 40.44
C ASN A 50 -15.94 -0.92 39.87
N TYR A 51 -16.33 -1.18 38.62
CA TYR A 51 -17.24 -0.32 37.86
C TYR A 51 -18.68 -0.37 38.39
N GLU A 52 -19.13 -1.54 38.88
CA GLU A 52 -20.44 -1.69 39.53
C GLU A 52 -20.53 -0.83 40.79
N GLY A 53 -19.49 -0.81 41.62
CA GLY A 53 -19.42 0.04 42.80
C GLY A 53 -19.29 1.54 42.47
N ALA A 54 -18.69 1.89 41.34
CA ALA A 54 -18.53 3.28 40.93
C ALA A 54 -19.81 3.89 40.33
N LEU A 55 -20.57 3.12 39.55
CA LEU A 55 -21.71 3.60 38.76
C LEU A 55 -22.75 4.42 39.55
N PRO A 56 -23.19 4.01 40.76
CA PRO A 56 -24.19 4.76 41.54
C PRO A 56 -23.75 6.19 41.90
N HIS A 57 -22.45 6.46 41.96
CA HIS A 57 -21.90 7.73 42.40
C HIS A 57 -21.61 8.72 41.26
N TYR A 58 -21.61 8.26 40.00
CA TYR A 58 -21.24 9.07 38.85
C TYR A 58 -22.16 10.27 38.63
N ALA A 59 -23.49 10.04 38.60
CA ALA A 59 -24.46 11.08 38.28
C ALA A 59 -24.43 12.22 39.31
N GLN A 60 -24.34 11.88 40.61
CA GLN A 60 -24.24 12.87 41.67
C GLN A 60 -22.93 13.66 41.59
N LEU A 61 -21.81 12.98 41.35
CA LEU A 61 -20.51 13.63 41.20
C LEU A 61 -20.50 14.65 40.04
N VAL A 62 -21.09 14.31 38.90
CA VAL A 62 -21.17 15.22 37.76
C VAL A 62 -22.14 16.38 38.00
N ALA A 63 -23.28 16.12 38.66
CA ALA A 63 -24.27 17.16 38.95
C ALA A 63 -23.74 18.21 39.94
N GLU A 64 -23.05 17.75 40.98
CA GLU A 64 -22.62 18.63 42.08
C GLU A 64 -21.19 19.16 41.93
N CYS A 65 -20.31 18.38 41.30
CA CYS A 65 -18.88 18.66 41.25
C CYS A 65 -18.28 18.42 39.84
N PRO A 66 -18.87 18.98 38.76
CA PRO A 66 -18.48 18.69 37.37
C PRO A 66 -17.04 19.06 37.04
N THR A 67 -16.47 20.06 37.73
CA THR A 67 -15.11 20.56 37.51
C THR A 67 -14.11 20.09 38.56
N TYR A 68 -14.49 19.16 39.46
CA TYR A 68 -13.61 18.68 40.53
C TYR A 68 -12.36 17.98 40.00
N SER A 69 -12.52 17.02 39.09
CA SER A 69 -11.41 16.33 38.46
C SER A 69 -11.76 15.83 37.08
N MET A 70 -10.86 16.07 36.12
CA MET A 70 -10.98 15.51 34.77
C MET A 70 -10.96 13.97 34.78
N ALA A 71 -10.37 13.38 35.83
CA ALA A 71 -10.37 11.95 36.06
C ALA A 71 -11.80 11.38 36.14
N THR A 72 -12.78 12.16 36.61
CA THR A 72 -14.20 11.79 36.61
C THR A 72 -14.62 11.32 35.22
N TYR A 73 -14.36 12.12 34.19
CA TYR A 73 -14.76 11.78 32.83
C TYR A 73 -13.86 10.71 32.18
N GLN A 74 -12.57 10.65 32.54
CA GLN A 74 -11.65 9.61 32.06
C GLN A 74 -12.02 8.21 32.57
N TYR A 75 -12.44 8.11 33.84
CA TYR A 75 -12.88 6.84 34.42
C TYR A 75 -14.32 6.52 34.05
N ALA A 76 -15.19 7.52 33.84
CA ALA A 76 -16.52 7.31 33.28
C ALA A 76 -16.45 6.70 31.88
N GLU A 77 -15.55 7.19 31.02
CA GLU A 77 -15.30 6.59 29.71
C GLU A 77 -14.94 5.09 29.82
N LYS A 78 -14.00 4.73 30.70
CA LYS A 78 -13.58 3.34 30.91
C LYS A 78 -14.72 2.46 31.44
N MET A 79 -15.47 3.00 32.40
CA MET A 79 -16.60 2.32 33.04
C MET A 79 -17.71 2.04 32.02
N PHE A 80 -18.18 3.06 31.29
CA PHE A 80 -19.25 2.87 30.32
C PHE A 80 -18.82 1.99 29.15
N LYS A 81 -17.58 2.12 28.64
CA LYS A 81 -17.06 1.20 27.62
C LYS A 81 -17.05 -0.25 28.10
N HIS A 82 -16.65 -0.50 29.35
CA HIS A 82 -16.69 -1.85 29.91
C HIS A 82 -18.12 -2.44 29.93
N PHE A 83 -19.11 -1.66 30.36
CA PHE A 83 -20.50 -2.12 30.34
C PHE A 83 -21.01 -2.40 28.91
N ILE A 84 -20.67 -1.53 27.95
CA ILE A 84 -21.02 -1.71 26.53
C ILE A 84 -20.36 -2.98 25.96
N GLU A 85 -19.07 -3.19 26.22
CA GLU A 85 -18.32 -4.38 25.80
C GLU A 85 -18.90 -5.67 26.40
N ASN A 86 -19.50 -5.59 27.59
CA ASN A 86 -20.22 -6.69 28.24
C ASN A 86 -21.71 -6.79 27.85
N GLY A 87 -22.16 -6.01 26.85
CA GLY A 87 -23.48 -6.13 26.25
C GLY A 87 -24.53 -5.13 26.71
N ASP A 88 -24.25 -4.27 27.70
CA ASP A 88 -25.18 -3.22 28.13
C ASP A 88 -25.11 -2.00 27.20
N LYS A 89 -25.83 -2.09 26.09
CA LYS A 89 -25.94 -1.02 25.10
C LYS A 89 -26.63 0.25 25.63
N SER A 90 -27.35 0.19 26.77
CA SER A 90 -27.99 1.38 27.35
C SER A 90 -26.95 2.43 27.76
N LYS A 91 -25.73 1.99 28.08
CA LYS A 91 -24.60 2.86 28.50
C LYS A 91 -23.96 3.66 27.36
N ILE A 92 -24.36 3.42 26.10
CA ILE A 92 -23.90 4.24 24.98
C ILE A 92 -24.34 5.70 25.14
N ALA A 93 -25.58 5.94 25.60
CA ALA A 93 -26.09 7.29 25.86
C ALA A 93 -25.33 7.97 27.01
N ASP A 94 -25.04 7.21 28.08
CA ASP A 94 -24.27 7.70 29.21
C ASP A 94 -22.84 8.06 28.81
N LEU A 95 -22.20 7.27 27.94
CA LEU A 95 -20.88 7.56 27.40
C LEU A 95 -20.87 8.82 26.53
N ASP A 96 -21.84 8.97 25.64
CA ASP A 96 -22.01 10.17 24.80
C ASP A 96 -22.14 11.42 25.67
N GLN A 97 -22.95 11.33 26.73
CA GLN A 97 -23.14 12.42 27.67
C GLN A 97 -21.88 12.70 28.48
N ALA A 98 -21.13 11.68 28.90
CA ALA A 98 -19.85 11.84 29.58
C ALA A 98 -18.82 12.59 28.70
N TYR A 99 -18.79 12.31 27.40
CA TYR A 99 -17.97 13.06 26.45
C TYR A 99 -18.43 14.50 26.30
N LYS A 100 -19.74 14.77 26.18
CA LYS A 100 -20.29 16.13 26.16
C LYS A 100 -19.91 16.92 27.40
N TYR A 101 -20.06 16.35 28.59
CA TYR A 101 -19.65 16.98 29.83
C TYR A 101 -18.15 17.24 29.88
N ARG A 102 -17.32 16.30 29.43
CA ARG A 102 -15.87 16.51 29.37
C ARG A 102 -15.49 17.69 28.46
N MET A 103 -16.12 17.79 27.30
CA MET A 103 -15.92 18.92 26.37
C MET A 103 -16.38 20.25 26.98
N GLN A 104 -17.51 20.23 27.69
CA GLN A 104 -18.08 21.41 28.34
C GLN A 104 -17.22 21.90 29.52
N TYR A 105 -16.83 21.00 30.43
CA TYR A 105 -16.16 21.37 31.69
C TYR A 105 -14.64 21.37 31.61
N TYR A 106 -14.05 20.67 30.64
CA TYR A 106 -12.60 20.64 30.41
C TYR A 106 -12.21 20.89 28.94
N PRO A 107 -12.69 21.98 28.30
CA PRO A 107 -12.46 22.22 26.87
C PRO A 107 -10.97 22.30 26.52
N SER A 108 -10.18 23.03 27.30
CA SER A 108 -8.73 23.22 27.03
C SER A 108 -7.87 21.96 27.20
N LYS A 109 -8.42 20.92 27.83
CA LYS A 109 -7.75 19.62 28.04
C LYS A 109 -8.41 18.50 27.24
N THR A 110 -9.33 18.84 26.34
CA THR A 110 -10.11 17.87 25.59
C THR A 110 -9.88 18.04 24.10
N LYS A 111 -9.41 16.97 23.49
CA LYS A 111 -9.29 16.83 22.05
C LYS A 111 -10.64 16.40 21.51
N GLU A 112 -11.40 17.36 21.01
CA GLU A 112 -12.79 17.15 20.62
C GLU A 112 -12.92 16.10 19.52
N GLY A 113 -12.10 16.18 18.47
CA GLY A 113 -12.12 15.18 17.38
C GLY A 113 -11.75 13.78 17.85
N GLU A 114 -10.86 13.63 18.84
CA GLU A 114 -10.54 12.32 19.44
C GLU A 114 -11.78 11.69 20.10
N LEU A 115 -12.56 12.47 20.85
CA LEU A 115 -13.77 11.97 21.51
C LEU A 115 -14.88 11.66 20.48
N MET A 116 -15.02 12.51 19.46
CA MET A 116 -15.96 12.27 18.35
C MET A 116 -15.63 10.97 17.61
N MET A 117 -14.34 10.75 17.27
CA MET A 117 -13.87 9.52 16.61
C MET A 117 -14.17 8.29 17.47
N LYS A 118 -13.86 8.35 18.77
CA LYS A 118 -14.17 7.24 19.70
C LYS A 118 -15.65 6.95 19.77
N MET A 119 -16.50 7.98 19.80
CA MET A 119 -17.95 7.81 19.84
C MET A 119 -18.49 7.24 18.52
N ALA A 120 -17.97 7.70 17.38
CA ALA A 120 -18.30 7.14 16.07
C ALA A 120 -17.95 5.63 16.00
N GLN A 121 -16.78 5.25 16.54
CA GLN A 121 -16.39 3.85 16.62
C GLN A 121 -17.32 3.03 17.52
N VAL A 122 -17.70 3.56 18.69
CA VAL A 122 -18.66 2.88 19.60
C VAL A 122 -20.00 2.65 18.90
N LYS A 123 -20.51 3.67 18.19
CA LYS A 123 -21.76 3.55 17.42
C LYS A 123 -21.65 2.49 16.33
N PHE A 124 -20.56 2.49 15.55
CA PHE A 124 -20.32 1.49 14.51
C PHE A 124 -20.22 0.07 15.09
N ASP A 125 -19.39 -0.14 16.12
CA ASP A 125 -19.17 -1.45 16.75
C ASP A 125 -20.46 -2.05 17.33
N ASN A 126 -21.46 -1.21 17.65
CA ASN A 126 -22.74 -1.61 18.23
C ASN A 126 -23.92 -1.57 17.25
N ASN A 127 -23.67 -1.29 15.96
CA ASN A 127 -24.68 -1.12 14.92
C ASN A 127 -25.73 -0.04 15.24
N ILE A 128 -25.30 1.10 15.76
CA ILE A 128 -26.16 2.24 16.08
C ILE A 128 -26.18 3.22 14.89
N GLY A 129 -27.39 3.56 14.43
CA GLY A 129 -27.60 4.43 13.28
C GLY A 129 -27.41 3.73 11.93
N THR A 130 -27.76 4.44 10.87
CA THR A 130 -27.52 4.03 9.47
C THR A 130 -26.04 4.14 9.11
N LYS A 131 -25.63 3.49 8.02
CA LYS A 131 -24.24 3.61 7.52
C LYS A 131 -23.86 5.04 7.19
N LEU A 132 -24.81 5.84 6.66
CA LEU A 132 -24.59 7.25 6.36
C LEU A 132 -24.37 8.07 7.64
N GLU A 133 -25.18 7.85 8.68
CA GLU A 133 -24.99 8.52 9.97
C GLU A 133 -23.66 8.14 10.63
N GLN A 134 -23.27 6.87 10.55
CA GLN A 134 -21.98 6.40 11.04
C GLN A 134 -20.83 7.03 10.26
N PHE A 135 -20.92 7.06 8.93
CA PHE A 135 -19.93 7.71 8.06
C PHE A 135 -19.78 9.19 8.40
N ASN A 136 -20.90 9.91 8.49
CA ASN A 136 -20.91 11.34 8.81
C ASN A 136 -20.33 11.61 10.21
N ALA A 137 -20.50 10.70 11.17
CA ALA A 137 -19.87 10.83 12.48
C ALA A 137 -18.33 10.72 12.40
N PHE A 138 -17.80 9.80 11.60
CA PHE A 138 -16.36 9.71 11.35
C PHE A 138 -15.83 10.90 10.54
N ASP A 139 -16.53 11.31 9.48
CA ASP A 139 -16.15 12.47 8.65
C ASP A 139 -16.13 13.77 9.48
N ALA A 140 -17.13 13.98 10.32
CA ALA A 140 -17.16 15.11 11.25
C ALA A 140 -16.00 15.06 12.25
N ALA A 141 -15.69 13.89 12.80
CA ALA A 141 -14.55 13.72 13.71
C ALA A 141 -13.21 14.02 13.01
N PHE A 142 -13.04 13.51 11.79
CA PHE A 142 -11.85 13.70 10.97
C PHE A 142 -11.64 15.18 10.59
N LYS A 143 -12.71 15.87 10.15
CA LYS A 143 -12.66 17.29 9.80
C LYS A 143 -12.47 18.20 11.02
N LYS A 144 -12.97 17.79 12.19
CA LYS A 144 -12.82 18.55 13.42
C LYS A 144 -11.36 18.62 13.89
N ASP A 145 -10.68 17.47 13.85
CA ASP A 145 -9.30 17.36 14.33
C ASP A 145 -8.60 16.18 13.64
N GLU A 146 -8.11 16.42 12.42
CA GLU A 146 -7.43 15.40 11.62
C GLU A 146 -6.23 14.82 12.39
N ASP A 147 -5.46 15.67 13.08
CA ASP A 147 -4.25 15.25 13.77
C ASP A 147 -4.53 14.26 14.89
N GLU A 148 -5.68 14.37 15.56
CA GLU A 148 -6.09 13.46 16.63
C GLU A 148 -6.83 12.19 16.13
N PHE A 149 -7.16 12.10 14.84
CA PHE A 149 -7.72 10.89 14.23
C PHE A 149 -6.63 9.82 14.01
N THR A 150 -6.21 9.18 15.11
CA THR A 150 -5.00 8.33 15.16
C THR A 150 -5.29 6.84 15.37
N SER A 151 -6.55 6.41 15.32
CA SER A 151 -6.92 5.01 15.50
C SER A 151 -6.87 4.26 14.16
N PRO A 152 -6.00 3.24 13.99
CA PRO A 152 -5.98 2.44 12.77
C PRO A 152 -7.36 1.81 12.48
N LYS A 153 -8.03 1.27 13.51
CA LYS A 153 -9.37 0.69 13.39
C LYS A 153 -10.38 1.71 12.87
N SER A 154 -10.31 2.94 13.34
CA SER A 154 -11.24 4.00 12.95
C SER A 154 -10.98 4.51 11.54
N LEU A 155 -9.71 4.59 11.11
CA LEU A 155 -9.36 4.91 9.72
C LEU A 155 -9.90 3.84 8.75
N TYR A 156 -9.71 2.57 9.10
CA TYR A 156 -10.30 1.47 8.32
C TYR A 156 -11.84 1.55 8.29
N THR A 157 -12.47 1.73 9.45
CA THR A 157 -13.94 1.79 9.56
C THR A 157 -14.50 2.94 8.73
N TYR A 158 -13.86 4.11 8.81
CA TYR A 158 -14.26 5.29 8.06
C TYR A 158 -14.23 5.06 6.55
N PHE A 159 -13.12 4.53 6.04
CA PHE A 159 -13.01 4.17 4.63
C PHE A 159 -13.98 3.05 4.22
N SER A 160 -14.11 2.03 5.08
CA SER A 160 -15.01 0.90 4.85
C SER A 160 -16.45 1.34 4.68
N LEU A 161 -16.92 2.29 5.49
CA LEU A 161 -18.27 2.86 5.39
C LEU A 161 -18.48 3.61 4.07
N ALA A 162 -17.47 4.32 3.55
CA ALA A 162 -17.58 4.98 2.25
C ALA A 162 -17.78 3.97 1.11
N VAL A 163 -17.01 2.88 1.12
CA VAL A 163 -17.19 1.78 0.15
C VAL A 163 -18.58 1.16 0.28
N ASP A 164 -19.07 0.95 1.50
CA ASP A 164 -20.39 0.38 1.72
C ASP A 164 -21.51 1.30 1.20
N LEU A 165 -21.36 2.61 1.36
CA LEU A 165 -22.29 3.62 0.83
C LEU A 165 -22.24 3.69 -0.70
N PHE A 166 -21.07 3.48 -1.30
CA PHE A 166 -20.98 3.35 -2.76
C PHE A 166 -21.72 2.12 -3.25
N ASN A 167 -21.52 0.98 -2.59
CA ASN A 167 -22.20 -0.27 -2.95
C ASN A 167 -23.73 -0.18 -2.79
N SER A 168 -24.25 0.70 -1.91
CA SER A 168 -25.69 0.97 -1.79
C SER A 168 -26.20 2.08 -2.72
N GLY A 169 -25.33 2.71 -3.51
CA GLY A 169 -25.68 3.82 -4.41
C GLY A 169 -25.86 5.18 -3.72
N GLU A 170 -25.53 5.28 -2.44
CA GLU A 170 -25.67 6.51 -1.62
C GLU A 170 -24.44 7.42 -1.71
N LYS A 171 -23.33 6.94 -2.27
CA LYS A 171 -22.09 7.70 -2.44
C LYS A 171 -21.48 7.45 -3.82
N PRO A 172 -21.07 8.48 -4.58
CA PRO A 172 -20.40 8.29 -5.85
C PRO A 172 -19.01 7.66 -5.66
N ILE A 173 -18.51 6.98 -6.69
CA ILE A 173 -17.19 6.32 -6.62
C ILE A 173 -16.05 7.34 -6.45
N ASP A 174 -16.17 8.54 -7.02
CA ASP A 174 -15.21 9.64 -6.88
C ASP A 174 -14.94 9.95 -5.39
N ASP A 175 -15.99 10.08 -4.58
CA ASP A 175 -15.87 10.33 -3.14
C ASP A 175 -15.09 9.21 -2.41
N VAL A 176 -15.23 7.97 -2.86
CA VAL A 176 -14.51 6.82 -2.28
C VAL A 176 -13.02 6.92 -2.61
N PHE A 177 -12.69 7.27 -3.86
CA PHE A 177 -11.30 7.46 -4.27
C PHE A 177 -10.64 8.65 -3.58
N ASP A 178 -11.34 9.78 -3.47
CA ASP A 178 -10.84 10.95 -2.75
C ASP A 178 -10.59 10.62 -1.28
N LEU A 179 -11.53 9.93 -0.63
CA LEU A 179 -11.36 9.51 0.75
C LEU A 179 -10.22 8.49 0.91
N TYR A 180 -10.04 7.58 -0.05
CA TYR A 180 -8.93 6.65 -0.04
C TYR A 180 -7.59 7.40 0.05
N ASP A 181 -7.38 8.41 -0.80
CA ASP A 181 -6.11 9.15 -0.83
C ASP A 181 -5.90 9.89 0.50
N VAL A 182 -6.96 10.49 1.06
CA VAL A 182 -6.94 11.14 2.39
C VAL A 182 -6.58 10.14 3.50
N VAL A 183 -7.21 8.97 3.52
CA VAL A 183 -6.97 7.94 4.55
C VAL A 183 -5.57 7.37 4.44
N ILE A 184 -5.07 7.09 3.23
CA ILE A 184 -3.71 6.59 3.03
C ILE A 184 -2.68 7.63 3.46
N GLN A 185 -2.84 8.90 3.07
CA GLN A 185 -1.94 9.97 3.51
C GLN A 185 -1.92 10.10 5.03
N LYS A 186 -3.09 10.01 5.68
CA LYS A 186 -3.18 10.02 7.14
C LYS A 186 -2.46 8.82 7.77
N ILE A 187 -2.65 7.61 7.24
CA ILE A 187 -1.94 6.41 7.71
C ILE A 187 -0.42 6.61 7.61
N GLU A 188 0.08 7.05 6.44
CA GLU A 188 1.51 7.27 6.21
C GLU A 188 2.11 8.35 7.13
N LYS A 189 1.35 9.42 7.39
CA LYS A 189 1.72 10.49 8.33
C LYS A 189 1.87 9.94 9.76
N GLU A 190 0.95 9.09 10.21
CA GLU A 190 1.03 8.48 11.54
C GLU A 190 2.13 7.42 11.64
N GLU A 191 2.30 6.58 10.60
CA GLU A 191 3.44 5.65 10.50
C GLU A 191 4.78 6.40 10.59
N GLY A 192 4.93 7.51 9.86
CA GLY A 192 6.13 8.34 9.91
C GLY A 192 6.42 8.91 11.29
N LYS A 193 5.39 9.46 11.98
CA LYS A 193 5.53 9.96 13.36
C LYS A 193 5.99 8.86 14.32
N LEU A 194 5.40 7.67 14.24
CA LEU A 194 5.74 6.53 15.09
C LEU A 194 7.14 6.00 14.79
N ALA A 195 7.50 5.87 13.51
CA ALA A 195 8.81 5.42 13.06
C ALA A 195 9.92 6.36 13.57
N ILE A 196 9.76 7.68 13.42
CA ILE A 196 10.72 8.67 13.96
C ILE A 196 10.89 8.50 15.48
N GLY A 197 9.79 8.29 16.21
CA GLY A 197 9.83 8.07 17.66
C GLY A 197 10.54 6.77 18.03
N LEU A 198 10.31 5.70 17.26
CA LEU A 198 10.91 4.38 17.46
C LEU A 198 12.41 4.40 17.13
N THR A 199 12.82 4.96 16.00
CA THR A 199 14.23 5.10 15.60
C THR A 199 15.04 5.79 16.69
N LYS A 200 14.55 6.89 17.26
CA LYS A 200 15.25 7.58 18.38
C LYS A 200 15.50 6.68 19.60
N LEU A 201 14.60 5.74 19.88
CA LEU A 201 14.74 4.81 21.01
C LEU A 201 15.67 3.65 20.65
N ILE A 202 15.62 3.16 19.41
CA ILE A 202 16.53 2.15 18.88
C ILE A 202 17.97 2.69 18.85
N ASP A 203 18.20 3.89 18.30
CA ASP A 203 19.52 4.54 18.26
C ASP A 203 20.13 4.66 19.67
N LYS A 204 19.29 4.97 20.66
CA LYS A 204 19.70 5.05 22.07
C LYS A 204 20.16 3.69 22.62
N GLN A 205 19.48 2.60 22.23
CA GLN A 205 19.87 1.23 22.59
C GLN A 205 21.17 0.82 21.89
N GLU A 206 21.32 1.12 20.60
CA GLU A 206 22.51 0.81 19.79
C GLU A 206 23.74 1.58 20.27
N ALA A 207 23.55 2.80 20.77
CA ALA A 207 24.58 3.59 21.46
C ALA A 207 24.93 3.06 22.87
N GLY A 208 24.40 1.90 23.29
CA GLY A 208 24.69 1.24 24.56
C GLY A 208 23.95 1.82 25.77
N THR A 209 22.97 2.72 25.57
CA THR A 209 22.20 3.31 26.67
C THR A 209 20.98 2.46 27.00
N LYS A 210 20.85 2.05 28.27
CA LYS A 210 19.68 1.28 28.74
C LYS A 210 18.42 2.14 28.73
N LEU A 211 17.33 1.61 28.14
CA LEU A 211 16.01 2.25 28.18
C LEU A 211 15.39 2.15 29.57
N SER A 212 14.62 3.17 29.95
CA SER A 212 13.74 3.11 31.11
C SER A 212 12.50 2.24 30.83
N SER A 213 11.85 1.72 31.86
CA SER A 213 10.59 0.95 31.70
C SER A 213 9.45 1.75 31.04
N ARG A 214 9.54 3.09 31.01
CA ARG A 214 8.60 3.95 30.27
C ARG A 214 8.94 3.97 28.78
N GLU A 215 10.22 4.00 28.43
CA GLU A 215 10.70 3.96 27.04
C GLU A 215 10.47 2.58 26.43
N GLU A 216 10.73 1.50 27.16
CA GLU A 216 10.42 0.12 26.70
C GLU A 216 8.93 -0.04 26.36
N ARG A 217 8.04 0.49 27.22
CA ARG A 217 6.59 0.51 26.93
C ARG A 217 6.24 1.33 25.69
N LYS A 218 6.98 2.41 25.41
CA LYS A 218 6.79 3.21 24.19
C LYS A 218 7.25 2.46 22.95
N VAL A 219 8.41 1.79 22.99
CA VAL A 219 8.90 0.93 21.90
C VAL A 219 7.83 -0.08 21.53
N HIS A 220 7.35 -0.85 22.51
CA HIS A 220 6.31 -1.86 22.26
C HIS A 220 5.01 -1.25 21.71
N ALA A 221 4.60 -0.08 22.21
CA ALA A 221 3.44 0.63 21.69
C ALA A 221 3.64 1.11 20.24
N TYR A 222 4.83 1.61 19.88
CA TYR A 222 5.14 2.03 18.52
C TYR A 222 5.13 0.86 17.55
N GLU A 223 5.82 -0.24 17.88
CA GLU A 223 5.84 -1.45 17.06
C GLU A 223 4.44 -2.01 16.83
N LYS A 224 3.63 -2.13 17.90
CA LYS A 224 2.26 -2.61 17.82
C LYS A 224 1.40 -1.72 16.92
N ASN A 225 1.51 -0.40 17.04
CA ASN A 225 0.73 0.53 16.22
C ASN A 225 1.20 0.54 14.77
N LEU A 226 2.50 0.48 14.49
CA LEU A 226 3.05 0.36 13.13
C LEU A 226 2.53 -0.91 12.44
N ALA A 227 2.53 -2.06 13.14
CA ALA A 227 1.95 -3.29 12.61
C ALA A 227 0.45 -3.16 12.33
N ALA A 228 -0.30 -2.48 13.21
CA ALA A 228 -1.72 -2.23 13.02
C ALA A 228 -1.98 -1.30 11.81
N TYR A 229 -1.17 -0.26 11.62
CA TYR A 229 -1.26 0.62 10.45
C TYR A 229 -0.97 -0.11 9.15
N GLY A 230 0.10 -0.93 9.09
CA GLY A 230 0.40 -1.74 7.92
C GLY A 230 -0.74 -2.72 7.55
N THR A 231 -1.37 -3.33 8.57
CA THR A 231 -2.53 -4.22 8.38
C THR A 231 -3.74 -3.46 7.83
N VAL A 232 -4.02 -2.29 8.40
CA VAL A 232 -5.14 -1.43 7.98
C VAL A 232 -4.91 -0.88 6.58
N LYS A 233 -3.69 -0.43 6.25
CA LYS A 233 -3.30 0.03 4.92
C LYS A 233 -3.55 -1.04 3.87
N GLY A 234 -3.10 -2.27 4.10
CA GLY A 234 -3.38 -3.40 3.21
C GLY A 234 -4.87 -3.72 3.09
N SER A 235 -5.65 -3.54 4.16
CA SER A 235 -7.11 -3.76 4.13
C SER A 235 -7.85 -2.66 3.35
N VAL A 236 -7.42 -1.40 3.50
CA VAL A 236 -7.90 -0.26 2.71
C VAL A 236 -7.58 -0.46 1.22
N ASP A 237 -6.35 -0.84 0.90
CA ASP A 237 -5.92 -1.16 -0.47
C ASP A 237 -6.72 -2.33 -1.06
N GLY A 238 -6.95 -3.39 -0.28
CA GLY A 238 -7.75 -4.54 -0.69
C GLY A 238 -9.19 -4.16 -1.01
N LYS A 239 -9.82 -3.33 -0.16
CA LYS A 239 -11.20 -2.89 -0.37
C LYS A 239 -11.33 -1.94 -1.57
N LEU A 240 -10.37 -1.03 -1.77
CA LEU A 240 -10.32 -0.23 -2.99
C LEU A 240 -10.08 -1.10 -4.23
N GLY A 241 -9.20 -2.09 -4.13
CA GLY A 241 -8.85 -3.01 -5.22
C GLY A 241 -10.03 -3.81 -5.77
N GLN A 242 -11.08 -4.02 -4.97
CA GLN A 242 -12.34 -4.64 -5.40
C GLN A 242 -13.20 -3.70 -6.27
N LEU A 243 -13.10 -2.39 -6.06
CA LEU A 243 -13.81 -1.36 -6.82
C LEU A 243 -13.00 -0.82 -8.00
N ALA A 244 -11.67 -0.94 -7.91
CA ALA A 244 -10.72 -0.45 -8.89
C ALA A 244 -10.67 -1.35 -10.13
N ASP A 245 -11.69 -1.25 -10.99
CA ASP A 245 -11.68 -1.77 -12.35
C ASP A 245 -11.41 -0.64 -13.36
N CYS A 246 -11.19 -0.99 -14.63
CA CYS A 246 -10.90 0.04 -15.65
C CYS A 246 -12.04 1.06 -15.79
N PRO A 247 -13.34 0.67 -15.85
CA PRO A 247 -14.44 1.63 -15.90
C PRO A 247 -14.45 2.67 -14.78
N ASN A 248 -14.04 2.31 -13.55
CA ASN A 248 -13.98 3.25 -12.43
C ASN A 248 -12.67 4.04 -12.38
N LEU A 249 -11.54 3.41 -12.71
CA LEU A 249 -10.22 4.05 -12.63
C LEU A 249 -9.96 5.07 -13.75
N ILE A 250 -10.47 4.82 -14.95
CA ILE A 250 -10.21 5.67 -16.12
C ILE A 250 -10.79 7.08 -15.91
N PRO A 251 -12.09 7.27 -15.64
CA PRO A 251 -12.67 8.61 -15.49
C PRO A 251 -12.05 9.40 -14.34
N LEU A 252 -11.77 8.71 -13.23
CA LEU A 252 -11.11 9.29 -12.06
C LEU A 252 -9.76 9.90 -12.44
N TYR A 253 -8.88 9.10 -13.05
CA TYR A 253 -7.53 9.57 -13.39
C TYR A 253 -7.50 10.52 -14.58
N GLU A 254 -8.49 10.46 -15.48
CA GLU A 254 -8.60 11.42 -16.60
C GLU A 254 -8.90 12.81 -16.07
N LYS A 255 -9.84 12.94 -15.13
CA LYS A 255 -10.20 14.19 -14.48
C LYS A 255 -9.02 14.84 -13.75
N ASP A 256 -8.21 14.01 -13.09
CA ASP A 256 -7.10 14.49 -12.24
C ASP A 256 -5.78 14.70 -12.98
N PHE A 257 -5.61 14.11 -14.17
CA PHE A 257 -4.33 14.08 -14.88
C PHE A 257 -3.73 15.47 -15.07
N ASP A 258 -4.48 16.44 -15.58
CA ASP A 258 -3.91 17.75 -15.88
C ASP A 258 -3.41 18.51 -14.65
N ASN A 259 -4.06 18.30 -13.51
CA ASN A 259 -3.69 18.94 -12.24
C ASN A 259 -2.56 18.20 -11.52
N LYS A 260 -2.46 16.88 -11.70
CA LYS A 260 -1.52 16.01 -10.96
C LYS A 260 -0.38 15.43 -11.81
N LYS A 261 -0.28 15.77 -13.10
CA LYS A 261 0.78 15.28 -14.02
C LYS A 261 2.22 15.64 -13.64
N ASN A 262 2.42 16.49 -12.63
CA ASN A 262 3.74 16.81 -12.09
C ASN A 262 3.98 16.23 -10.68
N ASP A 263 3.05 15.42 -10.15
CA ASP A 263 3.24 14.67 -8.91
C ASP A 263 3.67 13.23 -9.27
N VAL A 264 4.98 12.96 -9.14
CA VAL A 264 5.57 11.65 -9.43
C VAL A 264 4.92 10.53 -8.60
N SER A 265 4.57 10.80 -7.34
CA SER A 265 3.97 9.80 -6.46
C SER A 265 2.56 9.46 -6.93
N TRP A 266 1.78 10.47 -7.33
CA TRP A 266 0.46 10.25 -7.91
C TRP A 266 0.55 9.50 -9.25
N LEU A 267 1.42 9.92 -10.17
CA LEU A 267 1.64 9.24 -11.46
C LEU A 267 1.98 7.76 -11.27
N ARG A 268 2.89 7.46 -10.33
CA ARG A 268 3.30 6.09 -10.03
C ARG A 268 2.15 5.25 -9.50
N ARG A 269 1.34 5.80 -8.59
CA ARG A 269 0.14 5.12 -8.07
C ARG A 269 -0.90 4.89 -9.16
N ALA A 270 -1.21 5.92 -9.95
CA ALA A 270 -2.21 5.86 -11.01
C ALA A 270 -1.82 4.86 -12.11
N ALA A 271 -0.59 4.96 -12.64
CA ALA A 271 -0.05 4.01 -13.61
C ALA A 271 0.00 2.58 -13.02
N GLY A 272 0.39 2.44 -11.75
CA GLY A 272 0.43 1.14 -11.07
C GLY A 272 -0.96 0.48 -10.98
N ARG A 273 -2.01 1.23 -10.60
CA ARG A 273 -3.37 0.69 -10.49
C ARG A 273 -3.95 0.33 -11.85
N LEU A 274 -3.77 1.17 -12.87
CA LEU A 274 -4.20 0.87 -14.23
C LEU A 274 -3.46 -0.34 -14.80
N SER A 275 -2.14 -0.43 -14.60
CA SER A 275 -1.34 -1.58 -15.03
C SER A 275 -1.76 -2.87 -14.33
N ALA A 276 -2.08 -2.83 -13.04
CA ALA A 276 -2.47 -4.01 -12.27
C ALA A 276 -3.84 -4.59 -12.71
N LYS A 277 -4.62 -3.80 -13.44
CA LYS A 277 -5.95 -4.16 -13.96
C LYS A 277 -5.96 -4.30 -15.48
N ASP A 278 -4.78 -4.31 -16.10
CA ASP A 278 -4.59 -4.39 -17.55
C ASP A 278 -5.39 -3.32 -18.32
N CYS A 279 -5.51 -2.12 -17.75
CA CYS A 279 -6.21 -0.99 -18.35
C CYS A 279 -5.36 -0.32 -19.44
N ASP A 280 -5.22 -0.97 -20.59
CA ASP A 280 -4.50 -0.46 -21.76
C ASP A 280 -5.31 0.66 -22.46
N THR A 281 -5.19 1.90 -21.97
CA THR A 281 -5.95 3.07 -22.46
C THR A 281 -5.04 4.26 -22.85
N PRO A 282 -5.56 5.24 -23.63
CA PRO A 282 -4.82 6.48 -23.92
C PRO A 282 -4.40 7.24 -22.66
N LEU A 283 -5.21 7.23 -21.60
CA LEU A 283 -4.84 7.79 -20.30
C LEU A 283 -3.65 7.07 -19.69
N PHE A 284 -3.68 5.74 -19.63
CA PHE A 284 -2.57 4.97 -19.07
C PHE A 284 -1.26 5.24 -19.82
N PHE A 285 -1.33 5.38 -21.15
CA PHE A 285 -0.19 5.82 -21.94
C PHE A 285 0.33 7.22 -21.52
N LYS A 286 -0.56 8.22 -21.43
CA LYS A 286 -0.18 9.58 -20.99
C LYS A 286 0.49 9.55 -19.61
N LEU A 287 -0.05 8.75 -18.68
CA LEU A 287 0.51 8.57 -17.34
C LEU A 287 1.92 7.97 -17.38
N VAL A 288 2.11 6.87 -18.10
CA VAL A 288 3.42 6.21 -18.20
C VAL A 288 4.43 7.08 -18.94
N GLN A 289 4.01 7.79 -19.99
CA GLN A 289 4.87 8.72 -20.73
C GLN A 289 5.34 9.86 -19.82
N GLN A 290 4.40 10.51 -19.12
CA GLN A 290 4.74 11.59 -18.20
C GLN A 290 5.62 11.10 -17.04
N LEU A 291 5.29 9.94 -16.47
CA LEU A 291 6.11 9.31 -15.42
C LEU A 291 7.52 9.03 -15.93
N HIS A 292 7.66 8.51 -17.14
CA HIS A 292 8.96 8.26 -17.75
C HIS A 292 9.74 9.55 -18.01
N THR A 293 9.08 10.63 -18.41
CA THR A 293 9.72 11.95 -18.58
C THR A 293 10.26 12.49 -17.26
N MET A 294 9.53 12.30 -16.17
CA MET A 294 9.93 12.79 -14.84
C MET A 294 10.95 11.89 -14.15
N GLU A 295 10.77 10.57 -14.27
CA GLU A 295 11.59 9.55 -13.61
C GLU A 295 11.72 8.33 -14.53
N PRO A 296 12.68 8.37 -15.49
CA PRO A 296 12.93 7.25 -16.37
C PRO A 296 13.25 5.98 -15.59
N SER A 297 12.59 4.88 -15.95
CA SER A 297 12.79 3.58 -15.32
C SER A 297 12.71 2.45 -16.33
N ALA A 298 13.36 1.32 -16.04
CA ALA A 298 13.32 0.13 -16.89
C ALA A 298 11.88 -0.31 -17.21
N LYS A 299 10.99 -0.29 -16.20
CA LYS A 299 9.58 -0.67 -16.36
C LYS A 299 8.81 0.28 -17.27
N SER A 300 8.98 1.59 -17.08
CA SER A 300 8.29 2.59 -17.91
C SER A 300 8.79 2.56 -19.36
N ALA A 301 10.10 2.46 -19.57
CA ALA A 301 10.70 2.29 -20.89
C ALA A 301 10.20 1.00 -21.57
N TYR A 302 10.18 -0.13 -20.85
CA TYR A 302 9.70 -1.40 -21.40
C TYR A 302 8.23 -1.31 -21.84
N TYR A 303 7.39 -0.65 -21.04
CA TYR A 303 5.98 -0.44 -21.38
C TYR A 303 5.82 0.45 -22.63
N LEU A 304 6.54 1.57 -22.70
CA LEU A 304 6.54 2.45 -23.87
C LEU A 304 7.02 1.72 -25.13
N GLY A 305 8.01 0.83 -25.00
CA GLY A 305 8.47 -0.04 -26.08
C GLY A 305 7.37 -1.00 -26.57
N LYS A 306 6.68 -1.69 -25.65
CA LYS A 306 5.53 -2.56 -25.98
C LYS A 306 4.42 -1.83 -26.69
N LEU A 307 4.13 -0.60 -26.28
CA LEU A 307 3.09 0.20 -26.91
C LEU A 307 3.51 0.65 -28.32
N ALA A 308 4.73 1.16 -28.48
CA ALA A 308 5.24 1.55 -29.78
C ALA A 308 5.23 0.37 -30.77
N ASP A 309 5.51 -0.85 -30.32
CA ASP A 309 5.34 -2.06 -31.14
C ASP A 309 3.90 -2.33 -31.54
N LYS A 310 2.95 -2.23 -30.59
CA LYS A 310 1.52 -2.39 -30.84
C LYS A 310 1.02 -1.39 -31.88
N ASP A 311 1.58 -0.18 -31.87
CA ASP A 311 1.32 0.89 -32.85
C ASP A 311 2.09 0.71 -34.18
N GLY A 312 2.90 -0.33 -34.34
CA GLY A 312 3.72 -0.56 -35.52
C GLY A 312 4.98 0.33 -35.64
N LYS A 313 5.24 1.19 -34.64
CA LYS A 313 6.39 2.12 -34.57
C LYS A 313 7.67 1.39 -34.15
N SER A 314 8.15 0.55 -35.06
CA SER A 314 9.23 -0.41 -34.82
C SER A 314 10.55 0.20 -34.33
N SER A 315 10.95 1.37 -34.85
CA SER A 315 12.19 2.03 -34.44
C SER A 315 12.08 2.56 -33.01
N THR A 316 11.01 3.31 -32.73
CA THR A 316 10.73 3.87 -31.41
C THR A 316 10.61 2.77 -30.34
N ALA A 317 9.98 1.64 -30.68
CA ALA A 317 9.90 0.51 -29.78
C ALA A 317 11.27 -0.06 -29.42
N LEU A 318 12.16 -0.19 -30.41
CA LEU A 318 13.52 -0.66 -30.20
C LEU A 318 14.32 0.30 -29.30
N ASP A 319 14.18 1.61 -29.49
CA ASP A 319 14.85 2.62 -28.66
C ASP A 319 14.43 2.48 -27.19
N TYR A 320 13.12 2.41 -26.93
CA TYR A 320 12.59 2.22 -25.59
C TYR A 320 12.98 0.88 -24.97
N TYR A 321 13.01 -0.22 -25.73
CA TYR A 321 13.47 -1.49 -25.19
C TYR A 321 14.97 -1.50 -24.89
N ASN A 322 15.80 -0.89 -25.73
CA ASN A 322 17.23 -0.80 -25.42
C ASN A 322 17.43 0.04 -24.15
N GLN A 323 16.75 1.18 -24.02
CA GLN A 323 16.76 1.98 -22.80
C GLN A 323 16.27 1.17 -21.59
N ALA A 324 15.21 0.36 -21.75
CA ALA A 324 14.73 -0.53 -20.70
C ALA A 324 15.79 -1.54 -20.27
N ALA A 325 16.49 -2.16 -21.23
CA ALA A 325 17.56 -3.11 -20.96
C ALA A 325 18.80 -2.46 -20.30
N GLU A 326 19.08 -1.20 -20.62
CA GLU A 326 20.16 -0.41 -20.00
C GLU A 326 19.84 -0.06 -18.55
N LEU A 327 18.62 0.42 -18.28
CA LEU A 327 18.15 0.81 -16.94
C LEU A 327 17.87 -0.39 -16.02
N GLU A 328 17.59 -1.57 -16.59
CA GLU A 328 17.26 -2.75 -15.79
C GLU A 328 18.49 -3.29 -15.06
N THR A 329 18.37 -3.58 -13.77
CA THR A 329 19.46 -4.15 -12.96
C THR A 329 19.24 -5.63 -12.69
N ASN A 330 17.99 -6.09 -12.70
CA ASN A 330 17.67 -7.50 -12.51
C ASN A 330 17.95 -8.30 -13.79
N PRO A 331 18.84 -9.32 -13.76
CA PRO A 331 19.19 -10.09 -14.96
C PRO A 331 17.99 -10.84 -15.59
N ALA A 332 17.04 -11.30 -14.77
CA ALA A 332 15.88 -12.02 -15.26
C ALA A 332 14.89 -11.10 -15.98
N ASP A 333 14.69 -9.87 -15.50
CA ASP A 333 13.86 -8.89 -16.18
C ASP A 333 14.55 -8.32 -17.42
N LYS A 334 15.87 -8.09 -17.36
CA LYS A 334 16.67 -7.71 -18.54
C LYS A 334 16.59 -8.76 -19.64
N ALA A 335 16.63 -10.04 -19.28
CA ALA A 335 16.41 -11.14 -20.22
C ALA A 335 15.01 -11.10 -20.88
N LYS A 336 13.96 -10.69 -20.15
CA LYS A 336 12.62 -10.52 -20.73
C LYS A 336 12.59 -9.41 -21.78
N VAL A 337 13.29 -8.30 -21.53
CA VAL A 337 13.40 -7.19 -22.50
C VAL A 337 14.08 -7.69 -23.78
N TYR A 338 15.23 -8.36 -23.69
CA TYR A 338 15.91 -8.91 -24.86
C TYR A 338 15.09 -9.96 -25.60
N TYR A 339 14.33 -10.78 -24.88
CA TYR A 339 13.40 -11.73 -25.50
C TYR A 339 12.32 -11.03 -26.32
N SER A 340 11.73 -9.94 -25.81
CA SER A 340 10.73 -9.13 -26.53
C SER A 340 11.30 -8.49 -27.79
N ILE A 341 12.53 -7.97 -27.74
CA ILE A 341 13.22 -7.44 -28.93
C ILE A 341 13.47 -8.56 -29.96
N ALA A 342 13.96 -9.71 -29.51
CA ALA A 342 14.25 -10.86 -30.37
C ALA A 342 12.99 -11.39 -31.07
N GLU A 343 11.87 -11.53 -30.35
CA GLU A 343 10.60 -11.95 -30.93
C GLU A 343 10.07 -10.95 -31.95
N ASN A 344 10.27 -9.65 -31.74
CA ASN A 344 9.90 -8.62 -32.72
C ASN A 344 10.65 -8.77 -34.04
N PHE A 345 11.97 -8.91 -33.98
CA PHE A 345 12.77 -9.17 -35.18
C PHE A 345 12.39 -10.49 -35.84
N ARG A 346 12.17 -11.55 -35.04
CA ARG A 346 11.78 -12.87 -35.56
C ARG A 346 10.46 -12.82 -36.31
N LYS A 347 9.44 -12.16 -35.76
CA LYS A 347 8.12 -12.03 -36.39
C LYS A 347 8.18 -11.26 -37.72
N LYS A 348 9.14 -10.34 -37.86
CA LYS A 348 9.40 -9.58 -39.10
C LYS A 348 10.30 -10.32 -40.09
N GLY A 349 10.76 -11.53 -39.77
CA GLY A 349 11.67 -12.32 -40.62
C GLY A 349 13.15 -11.90 -40.54
N SER A 350 13.49 -10.91 -39.70
CA SER A 350 14.87 -10.46 -39.47
C SER A 350 15.63 -11.41 -38.55
N PHE A 351 15.82 -12.66 -38.98
CA PHE A 351 16.37 -13.72 -38.14
C PHE A 351 17.80 -13.48 -37.65
N GLY A 352 18.62 -12.75 -38.42
CA GLY A 352 19.96 -12.35 -38.00
C GLY A 352 19.94 -11.48 -36.73
N GLN A 353 19.10 -10.43 -36.72
CA GLN A 353 18.92 -9.56 -35.56
C GLN A 353 18.23 -10.28 -34.40
N ALA A 354 17.23 -11.12 -34.69
CA ALA A 354 16.58 -11.93 -33.68
C ALA A 354 17.59 -12.82 -32.94
N ARG A 355 18.47 -13.51 -33.67
CA ARG A 355 19.56 -14.31 -33.09
C ARG A 355 20.45 -13.47 -32.17
N THR A 356 20.86 -12.28 -32.60
CA THR A 356 21.71 -11.39 -31.79
C THR A 356 21.06 -11.10 -30.43
N TYR A 357 19.78 -10.74 -30.41
CA TYR A 357 19.08 -10.43 -29.15
C TYR A 357 18.76 -11.68 -28.30
N TYR A 358 18.50 -12.83 -28.93
CA TYR A 358 18.45 -14.11 -28.19
C TYR A 358 19.78 -14.46 -27.54
N LEU A 359 20.92 -14.15 -28.17
CA LEU A 359 22.23 -14.37 -27.56
C LEU A 359 22.51 -13.38 -26.43
N LYS A 360 22.14 -12.09 -26.58
CA LYS A 360 22.17 -11.12 -25.47
C LYS A 360 21.31 -11.56 -24.28
N MET A 361 20.15 -12.18 -24.53
CA MET A 361 19.33 -12.79 -23.48
C MET A 361 20.09 -13.88 -22.72
N VAL A 362 20.83 -14.73 -23.42
CA VAL A 362 21.62 -15.81 -22.80
C VAL A 362 22.85 -15.27 -22.06
N GLU A 363 23.45 -14.18 -22.52
CA GLU A 363 24.55 -13.51 -21.81
C GLU A 363 24.14 -13.05 -20.41
N VAL A 364 22.93 -12.50 -20.27
CA VAL A 364 22.42 -12.04 -18.96
C VAL A 364 21.69 -13.14 -18.17
N LYS A 365 21.18 -14.16 -18.85
CA LYS A 365 20.52 -15.33 -18.24
C LYS A 365 20.99 -16.62 -18.94
N PRO A 366 22.11 -17.21 -18.51
CA PRO A 366 22.67 -18.42 -19.14
C PRO A 366 21.72 -19.61 -19.21
N SER A 367 20.77 -19.70 -18.27
CA SER A 367 19.74 -20.74 -18.22
C SER A 367 18.54 -20.48 -19.14
N ALA A 368 18.55 -19.43 -19.97
CA ALA A 368 17.48 -19.13 -20.91
C ALA A 368 17.51 -20.06 -22.14
N GLY A 369 17.30 -21.37 -21.95
CA GLY A 369 17.34 -22.37 -23.03
C GLY A 369 16.32 -22.10 -24.13
N ILE A 370 15.21 -21.43 -23.80
CA ILE A 370 14.23 -20.98 -24.80
C ILE A 370 14.84 -20.17 -25.94
N ALA A 371 15.89 -19.37 -25.68
CA ALA A 371 16.58 -18.59 -26.70
C ALA A 371 17.22 -19.50 -27.76
N TYR A 372 17.94 -20.54 -27.32
CA TYR A 372 18.53 -21.53 -28.23
C TYR A 372 17.47 -22.33 -28.99
N LEU A 373 16.36 -22.68 -28.34
CA LEU A 373 15.25 -23.39 -29.01
C LEU A 373 14.59 -22.52 -30.09
N LYS A 374 14.44 -21.21 -29.85
CA LYS A 374 13.97 -20.26 -30.87
C LYS A 374 14.94 -20.16 -32.04
N ILE A 375 16.25 -20.07 -31.77
CA ILE A 375 17.30 -20.08 -32.81
C ILE A 375 17.26 -21.38 -33.62
N ALA A 376 17.13 -22.54 -32.98
CA ALA A 376 17.00 -23.84 -33.65
C ALA A 376 15.83 -23.85 -34.65
N ASN A 377 14.67 -23.37 -34.22
CA ASN A 377 13.49 -23.27 -35.08
C ASN A 377 13.69 -22.33 -36.27
N MET A 378 14.33 -21.17 -36.06
CA MET A 378 14.66 -20.24 -37.16
C MET A 378 15.63 -20.88 -38.17
N TYR A 379 16.63 -21.64 -37.70
CA TYR A 379 17.54 -22.38 -38.59
C TYR A 379 16.76 -23.43 -39.40
N GLY A 380 15.96 -24.25 -38.74
CA GLY A 380 15.14 -25.26 -39.40
C GLY A 380 14.20 -24.68 -40.45
N SER A 381 13.54 -23.55 -40.16
CA SER A 381 12.65 -22.89 -41.12
C SER A 381 13.39 -22.27 -42.32
N SER A 382 14.71 -22.07 -42.21
CA SER A 382 15.54 -21.47 -43.25
C SER A 382 16.28 -22.51 -44.11
N ALA A 383 16.07 -23.81 -43.87
CA ALA A 383 16.77 -24.89 -44.56
C ALA A 383 16.66 -24.79 -46.09
N ASN A 384 15.46 -24.52 -46.62
CA ASN A 384 15.23 -24.45 -48.07
C ASN A 384 15.91 -23.24 -48.74
N SER A 385 16.16 -22.18 -47.98
CA SER A 385 16.79 -20.93 -48.44
C SER A 385 18.29 -20.85 -48.16
N CYS A 386 18.91 -21.94 -47.65
CA CYS A 386 20.32 -21.94 -47.25
C CYS A 386 21.06 -23.18 -47.74
N GLY A 387 21.97 -23.00 -48.70
CA GLY A 387 22.68 -24.09 -49.37
C GLY A 387 22.28 -24.19 -50.85
N ASN A 388 23.16 -24.75 -51.67
CA ASN A 388 22.97 -24.84 -53.12
C ASN A 388 22.38 -26.19 -53.52
N THR A 389 22.80 -27.27 -52.86
CA THR A 389 22.32 -28.64 -53.15
C THR A 389 21.24 -29.07 -52.15
N THR A 390 20.48 -30.10 -52.50
CA THR A 390 19.52 -30.73 -51.58
C THR A 390 20.21 -31.23 -50.30
N PHE A 391 21.43 -31.76 -50.42
CA PHE A 391 22.23 -32.21 -49.29
C PHE A 391 22.59 -31.05 -48.35
N GLU A 392 23.14 -29.95 -48.88
CA GLU A 392 23.52 -28.76 -48.10
C GLU A 392 22.31 -28.12 -47.42
N LYS A 393 21.18 -28.00 -48.13
CA LYS A 393 19.93 -27.47 -47.57
C LYS A 393 19.44 -28.30 -46.39
N ARG A 394 19.46 -29.64 -46.52
CA ARG A 394 19.09 -30.54 -45.43
C ARG A 394 20.12 -30.54 -44.29
N ALA A 395 21.40 -30.29 -44.57
CA ALA A 395 22.45 -30.24 -43.54
C ALA A 395 22.21 -29.13 -42.49
N ILE A 396 21.42 -28.10 -42.80
CA ILE A 396 20.98 -27.07 -41.85
C ILE A 396 20.25 -27.69 -40.65
N TYR A 397 19.54 -28.79 -40.84
CA TYR A 397 18.83 -29.45 -39.75
C TYR A 397 19.77 -30.04 -38.68
N TRP A 398 21.02 -30.40 -39.03
CA TRP A 398 22.01 -30.76 -37.99
C TRP A 398 22.34 -29.57 -37.10
N LYS A 399 22.57 -28.40 -37.69
CA LYS A 399 22.84 -27.17 -36.93
C LYS A 399 21.63 -26.72 -36.09
N ALA A 400 20.42 -26.90 -36.61
CA ALA A 400 19.20 -26.70 -35.84
C ALA A 400 19.13 -27.65 -34.64
N ALA A 401 19.46 -28.93 -34.84
CA ALA A 401 19.50 -29.93 -33.76
C ALA A 401 20.54 -29.60 -32.68
N GLU A 402 21.74 -29.12 -33.05
CA GLU A 402 22.77 -28.68 -32.10
C GLU A 402 22.27 -27.57 -31.16
N MET A 403 21.56 -26.58 -31.73
CA MET A 403 20.96 -25.50 -30.94
C MET A 403 19.84 -26.01 -30.02
N ALA A 404 19.00 -26.92 -30.51
CA ALA A 404 17.96 -27.54 -29.70
C ALA A 404 18.54 -28.40 -28.56
N ASP A 405 19.62 -29.16 -28.79
CA ASP A 405 20.29 -29.87 -27.70
C ASP A 405 20.92 -28.89 -26.70
N ARG A 406 21.48 -27.77 -27.16
CA ARG A 406 22.03 -26.75 -26.27
C ARG A 406 20.95 -26.16 -25.38
N ALA A 407 19.76 -25.90 -25.92
CA ALA A 407 18.60 -25.51 -25.14
C ALA A 407 18.31 -26.53 -24.01
N ALA A 408 18.29 -27.83 -24.34
CA ALA A 408 18.05 -28.89 -23.36
C ALA A 408 19.14 -29.03 -22.29
N ARG A 409 20.38 -28.66 -22.61
CA ARG A 409 21.52 -28.72 -21.68
C ARG A 409 21.50 -27.58 -20.67
N VAL A 410 21.10 -26.37 -21.08
CA VAL A 410 21.16 -25.18 -20.23
C VAL A 410 19.86 -24.91 -19.46
N ASP A 411 18.74 -25.53 -19.89
CA ASP A 411 17.42 -25.33 -19.29
C ASP A 411 16.68 -26.67 -19.12
N GLY A 412 16.71 -27.17 -17.89
CA GLY A 412 16.06 -28.42 -17.51
C GLY A 412 14.54 -28.40 -17.68
N SER A 413 13.91 -27.21 -17.58
CA SER A 413 12.44 -27.07 -17.63
C SER A 413 11.86 -27.37 -19.02
N ILE A 414 12.65 -27.14 -20.08
CA ILE A 414 12.24 -27.40 -21.47
C ILE A 414 12.99 -28.58 -22.11
N ALA A 415 13.84 -29.28 -21.35
CA ALA A 415 14.77 -30.27 -21.90
C ALA A 415 14.10 -31.39 -22.69
N SER A 416 12.92 -31.86 -22.25
CA SER A 416 12.15 -32.89 -22.97
C SER A 416 11.72 -32.38 -24.37
N ASN A 417 11.06 -31.22 -24.42
CA ASN A 417 10.63 -30.60 -25.68
C ASN A 417 11.81 -30.27 -26.60
N ALA A 418 12.89 -29.74 -26.03
CA ALA A 418 14.09 -29.39 -26.77
C ALA A 418 14.79 -30.62 -27.36
N ARG A 419 14.89 -31.74 -26.62
CA ARG A 419 15.43 -33.02 -27.14
C ARG A 419 14.54 -33.62 -28.22
N SER A 420 13.21 -33.55 -28.05
CA SER A 420 12.26 -33.98 -29.09
C SER A 420 12.44 -33.17 -30.38
N THR A 421 12.55 -31.84 -30.25
CA THR A 421 12.84 -30.93 -31.37
C THR A 421 14.15 -31.28 -32.05
N ALA A 422 15.22 -31.53 -31.28
CA ALA A 422 16.51 -31.93 -31.83
C ALA A 422 16.44 -33.27 -32.60
N SER A 423 15.73 -34.26 -32.06
CA SER A 423 15.48 -35.55 -32.72
C SER A 423 14.74 -35.36 -34.04
N ALA A 424 13.68 -34.54 -34.03
CA ALA A 424 12.89 -34.24 -35.22
C ALA A 424 13.71 -33.54 -36.31
N PHE A 425 14.65 -32.65 -35.95
CA PHE A 425 15.56 -32.05 -36.92
C PHE A 425 16.56 -33.08 -37.47
N ARG A 426 17.17 -33.92 -36.62
CA ARG A 426 18.05 -34.99 -37.09
C ARG A 426 17.36 -35.93 -38.08
N GLY A 427 16.08 -36.24 -37.88
CA GLY A 427 15.29 -37.05 -38.81
C GLY A 427 15.07 -36.41 -40.20
N ARG A 428 15.18 -35.08 -40.32
CA ARG A 428 15.08 -34.35 -41.60
C ARG A 428 16.43 -34.08 -42.26
N ALA A 429 17.50 -34.17 -41.49
CA ALA A 429 18.86 -34.02 -41.98
C ALA A 429 19.23 -35.16 -42.97
N PRO A 430 20.35 -35.05 -43.71
CA PRO A 430 20.78 -36.11 -44.61
C PRO A 430 20.95 -37.46 -43.87
N SER A 431 20.42 -38.51 -44.47
CA SER A 431 20.53 -39.89 -43.97
C SER A 431 21.93 -40.46 -44.20
N LYS A 432 22.22 -41.62 -43.61
CA LYS A 432 23.48 -42.35 -43.91
C LYS A 432 23.63 -42.64 -45.41
N SER A 433 22.56 -42.99 -46.10
CA SER A 433 22.59 -43.21 -47.55
C SER A 433 22.94 -41.92 -48.29
N ASP A 434 22.32 -40.79 -47.92
CA ASP A 434 22.62 -39.49 -48.53
C ASP A 434 24.11 -39.12 -48.33
N ILE A 435 24.65 -39.33 -47.12
CA ILE A 435 26.06 -39.05 -46.80
C ILE A 435 27.01 -39.90 -47.64
N PHE A 436 26.70 -41.18 -47.83
CA PHE A 436 27.49 -42.09 -48.65
C PHE A 436 27.46 -41.69 -50.12
N SER A 437 26.27 -41.48 -50.68
CA SER A 437 26.09 -41.10 -52.08
C SER A 437 26.78 -39.79 -52.45
N GLU A 438 26.78 -38.81 -51.54
CA GLU A 438 27.46 -37.52 -51.75
C GLU A 438 28.96 -37.56 -51.38
N GLY A 439 29.46 -38.68 -50.83
CA GLY A 439 30.86 -38.80 -50.41
C GLY A 439 31.27 -37.78 -49.35
N MET A 440 30.36 -37.43 -48.45
CA MET A 440 30.52 -36.30 -47.51
C MET A 440 30.92 -36.70 -46.09
N ALA A 441 31.09 -38.00 -45.82
CA ALA A 441 31.41 -38.52 -44.49
C ALA A 441 32.62 -37.80 -43.85
N GLY A 442 32.43 -37.27 -42.63
CA GLY A 442 33.47 -36.58 -41.86
C GLY A 442 33.90 -35.20 -42.39
N LYS A 443 33.41 -34.77 -43.55
CA LYS A 443 33.70 -33.43 -44.11
C LYS A 443 32.94 -32.34 -43.37
N THR A 444 33.33 -31.10 -43.58
CA THR A 444 32.66 -29.92 -42.99
C THR A 444 31.91 -29.16 -44.08
N ILE A 445 30.66 -28.81 -43.82
CA ILE A 445 29.86 -27.92 -44.67
C ILE A 445 29.85 -26.54 -44.03
N THR A 446 30.23 -25.52 -44.79
CA THR A 446 30.12 -24.11 -44.39
C THR A 446 28.90 -23.48 -45.05
N PHE A 447 28.11 -22.73 -44.28
CA PHE A 447 26.88 -22.11 -44.77
C PHE A 447 27.10 -20.62 -45.07
N ASN A 448 26.86 -20.23 -46.33
CA ASN A 448 27.01 -18.85 -46.81
C ASN A 448 25.72 -18.01 -46.72
N CYS A 449 24.75 -18.44 -45.91
CA CYS A 449 23.50 -17.71 -45.67
C CYS A 449 23.50 -17.07 -44.26
N TRP A 450 22.40 -16.43 -43.86
CA TRP A 450 22.28 -15.78 -42.53
C TRP A 450 22.54 -16.71 -41.34
N VAL A 451 22.25 -18.01 -41.49
CA VAL A 451 22.54 -19.05 -40.49
C VAL A 451 24.04 -19.08 -40.18
N GLY A 452 24.89 -18.84 -41.18
CA GLY A 452 26.36 -18.76 -41.08
C GLY A 452 27.02 -20.04 -40.56
N GLY A 453 28.29 -19.94 -40.17
CA GLY A 453 29.04 -21.03 -39.52
C GLY A 453 29.13 -22.32 -40.35
N SER A 454 29.39 -23.43 -39.68
CA SER A 454 29.58 -24.72 -40.34
C SER A 454 29.00 -25.87 -39.51
N VAL A 455 28.88 -27.05 -40.14
CA VAL A 455 28.53 -28.31 -39.48
C VAL A 455 29.45 -29.43 -39.97
N ARG A 456 29.84 -30.33 -39.07
CA ARG A 456 30.58 -31.54 -39.42
C ARG A 456 29.61 -32.65 -39.79
N VAL A 457 29.79 -33.21 -40.98
CA VAL A 457 29.00 -34.34 -41.47
C VAL A 457 29.35 -35.58 -40.63
N PRO A 458 28.36 -36.33 -40.11
CA PRO A 458 28.62 -37.56 -39.38
C PRO A 458 29.47 -38.54 -40.18
N SER A 459 30.39 -39.23 -39.50
CA SER A 459 31.05 -40.41 -40.07
C SER A 459 30.02 -41.56 -40.16
N LEU A 460 30.17 -42.42 -41.18
CA LEU A 460 29.21 -43.49 -41.50
C LEU A 460 29.26 -44.69 -40.55
#